data_AF-A0A260Z135-F1
#
_entry.id   AF-A0A260Z135-F1
#
_cell.length_a   1.000
_cell.length_b   1.000
_cell.length_c   1.000
_cell.angle_alpha   90.00
_cell.angle_beta   90.00
_cell.angle_gamma   90.00
#
_symmetry.space_group_name_H-M   'P 1'
#
loop_
_entity.id
_entity.type
_entity.pdbx_description
1 polymer ?
#
loop_
_entity_poly.entity_id
_entity_poly.type
_entity_poly.pdbx_seq_one_letter_code
_entity_poly.pdbx_strand_id
1 'polypeptide(L)'
;MGDGGTPEVAVDVDYTNVVSTTDTTTGVVTTTMTVTCSAINGYNVYMIFNNGQGGPADNQNMPQTISISLSCTSDTMVWNYIVTINGVTYTRAVTAVDCQQAMNAGK
;
A
#
# COMPACT_ATOMS: atom_id res chain seq x y z
N MET A 1 3.24 -15.86 3.20
CA MET A 1 4.53 -15.85 2.48
C MET A 1 5.63 -15.52 3.50
N GLY A 2 6.90 -15.82 3.21
CA GLY A 2 8.04 -15.56 4.10
C GLY A 2 9.36 -15.89 3.41
N ASP A 3 10.45 -15.24 3.80
CA ASP A 3 11.82 -15.56 3.38
C ASP A 3 12.46 -16.70 4.19
N GLY A 4 11.77 -17.22 5.20
CA GLY A 4 12.25 -18.29 6.08
C GLY A 4 13.29 -17.82 7.11
N GLY A 5 13.44 -16.50 7.28
CA GLY A 5 14.32 -15.86 8.26
C GLY A 5 13.75 -15.86 9.67
N THR A 6 14.57 -15.49 10.66
CA THR A 6 14.12 -15.34 12.04
C THR A 6 14.71 -14.07 12.69
N PRO A 7 13.96 -12.96 12.76
CA PRO A 7 12.64 -12.77 12.14
C PRO A 7 12.71 -12.62 10.62
N GLU A 8 11.60 -12.91 9.95
CA GLU A 8 11.41 -12.76 8.51
C GLU A 8 11.67 -11.32 8.06
N VAL A 9 12.31 -11.09 6.91
CA VAL A 9 12.40 -9.73 6.33
C VAL A 9 11.16 -9.45 5.48
N ALA A 10 10.71 -10.40 4.67
CA ALA A 10 9.47 -10.28 3.92
C ALA A 10 8.24 -10.50 4.82
N VAL A 11 7.26 -9.60 4.76
CA VAL A 11 5.99 -9.74 5.49
C VAL A 11 4.82 -9.77 4.53
N ASP A 12 3.74 -10.40 4.98
CA ASP A 12 2.52 -10.55 4.17
C ASP A 12 1.87 -9.20 3.86
N VAL A 13 1.21 -9.17 2.71
CA VAL A 13 0.41 -8.04 2.23
C VAL A 13 -1.05 -8.45 2.26
N ASP A 14 -1.84 -7.76 3.07
CA ASP A 14 -3.26 -8.03 3.23
C ASP A 14 -4.09 -7.10 2.34
N TYR A 15 -4.96 -7.69 1.51
CA TYR A 15 -5.90 -6.97 0.66
C TYR A 15 -7.31 -7.15 1.19
N THR A 16 -7.92 -6.07 1.66
CA THR A 16 -9.23 -6.09 2.35
C THR A 16 -10.13 -4.96 1.86
N ASN A 17 -11.39 -4.96 2.32
CA ASN A 17 -12.35 -3.87 2.07
C ASN A 17 -12.50 -3.50 0.59
N VAL A 18 -12.60 -4.50 -0.29
CA VAL A 18 -12.85 -4.26 -1.72
C VAL A 18 -14.28 -3.76 -1.89
N VAL A 19 -14.45 -2.52 -2.34
CA VAL A 19 -15.76 -1.88 -2.52
C VAL A 19 -15.83 -1.24 -3.89
N SER A 20 -16.91 -1.50 -4.63
CA SER A 20 -17.19 -0.90 -5.94
C SER A 20 -18.40 0.02 -5.90
N THR A 21 -18.29 1.16 -6.58
CA THR A 21 -19.38 2.13 -6.76
C THR A 21 -19.49 2.51 -8.23
N THR A 22 -20.70 2.54 -8.77
CA THR A 22 -20.98 2.95 -10.15
C THR A 22 -21.45 4.39 -10.17
N ASP A 23 -20.80 5.23 -10.98
CA ASP A 23 -21.32 6.53 -11.36
C ASP A 23 -22.54 6.32 -12.27
N THR A 24 -23.71 6.75 -11.83
CA THR A 24 -24.98 6.54 -12.55
C THR A 24 -25.12 7.41 -13.81
N THR A 25 -24.31 8.45 -13.95
CA THR A 25 -24.33 9.35 -15.11
C THR A 25 -23.41 8.83 -16.21
N THR A 26 -22.21 8.39 -15.84
CA THR A 26 -21.19 7.95 -16.81
C THR A 26 -21.15 6.43 -17.00
N GLY A 27 -21.72 5.66 -16.06
CA GLY A 27 -21.61 4.21 -16.00
C GLY A 27 -20.23 3.70 -15.54
N VAL A 28 -19.29 4.60 -15.22
CA VAL A 28 -17.94 4.24 -14.78
C VAL A 28 -18.00 3.62 -13.38
N VAL A 29 -17.37 2.46 -13.22
CA VAL A 29 -17.25 1.79 -11.92
C VAL A 29 -15.91 2.14 -11.30
N THR A 30 -15.94 2.71 -10.10
CA THR A 30 -14.75 2.89 -9.27
C THR A 30 -14.72 1.78 -8.23
N THR A 31 -13.61 1.05 -8.15
CA THR A 31 -13.35 0.05 -7.11
C THR A 31 -12.20 0.52 -6.24
N THR A 32 -12.39 0.43 -4.94
CA THR A 32 -11.37 0.74 -3.93
C THR A 32 -11.01 -0.52 -3.17
N MET A 33 -9.78 -0.60 -2.66
CA MET A 33 -9.34 -1.65 -1.75
C MET A 33 -8.40 -1.06 -0.69
N THR A 34 -8.37 -1.68 0.49
CA THR A 34 -7.38 -1.41 1.52
C THR A 34 -6.24 -2.40 1.42
N VAL A 35 -5.00 -1.90 1.36
CA VAL A 35 -3.77 -2.71 1.37
C VAL A 35 -3.04 -2.46 2.67
N THR A 36 -2.79 -3.50 3.46
CA THR A 36 -2.17 -3.39 4.78
C THR A 36 -0.93 -4.27 4.88
N CYS A 37 0.10 -3.73 5.52
CA CYS A 37 1.30 -4.46 5.91
C CYS A 37 1.63 -4.16 7.37
N SER A 38 2.00 -5.19 8.13
CA SER A 38 2.35 -5.05 9.55
C SER A 38 3.64 -5.80 9.87
N ALA A 39 4.51 -5.15 10.63
CA ALA A 39 5.70 -5.74 11.21
C ALA A 39 5.43 -6.29 12.61
N ILE A 40 6.30 -7.18 13.07
CA ILE A 40 6.28 -7.68 14.46
C ILE A 40 6.66 -6.58 15.47
N ASN A 41 6.50 -6.87 16.77
CA ASN A 41 6.88 -5.93 17.83
C ASN A 41 8.37 -5.58 17.80
N GLY A 42 8.69 -4.28 17.89
CA GLY A 42 10.05 -3.75 17.84
C GLY A 42 10.63 -3.61 16.43
N TYR A 43 9.78 -3.76 15.40
CA TYR A 43 10.13 -3.61 13.99
C TYR A 43 9.21 -2.59 13.32
N ASN A 44 9.77 -1.94 12.30
CA ASN A 44 9.04 -1.06 11.39
C ASN A 44 8.82 -1.79 10.07
N VAL A 45 7.69 -1.52 9.44
CA VAL A 45 7.36 -2.04 8.11
C VAL A 45 7.64 -0.98 7.04
N TYR A 46 8.02 -1.45 5.86
CA TYR A 46 8.24 -0.65 4.67
C TYR A 46 7.50 -1.30 3.49
N MET A 47 6.57 -0.54 2.91
CA MET A 47 5.78 -0.98 1.76
C MET A 47 6.43 -0.50 0.46
N ILE A 48 6.55 -1.38 -0.52
CA ILE A 48 7.26 -1.16 -1.77
C ILE A 48 6.29 -1.39 -2.92
N PHE A 49 6.14 -0.39 -3.79
CA PHE A 49 5.34 -0.49 -5.00
C PHE A 49 6.20 -0.87 -6.20
N ASN A 50 5.64 -1.69 -7.08
CA ASN A 50 6.12 -2.00 -8.42
C ASN A 50 7.58 -2.48 -8.44
N ASN A 51 7.92 -3.46 -7.60
CA ASN A 51 9.26 -4.06 -7.54
C ASN A 51 10.39 -3.02 -7.30
N GLY A 52 10.24 -2.16 -6.30
CA GLY A 52 11.31 -1.27 -5.84
C GLY A 52 11.19 0.19 -6.28
N GLN A 53 10.09 0.60 -6.91
CA GLN A 53 9.93 1.97 -7.40
C GLN A 53 9.50 2.98 -6.29
N GLY A 54 9.81 2.70 -5.02
CA GLY A 54 9.37 3.49 -3.85
C GLY A 54 8.02 3.00 -3.30
N GLY A 55 7.43 3.70 -2.32
CA GLY A 55 6.20 3.26 -1.65
C GLY A 55 5.27 4.41 -1.25
N PRO A 56 4.30 4.16 -0.35
CA PRO A 56 3.42 5.21 0.16
C PRO A 56 4.19 6.22 1.04
N ALA A 57 3.58 7.39 1.26
CA ALA A 57 4.19 8.45 2.07
C ALA A 57 4.43 8.00 3.52
N ASP A 58 3.56 7.12 4.02
CA ASP A 58 3.58 6.57 5.38
C ASP A 58 4.90 5.90 5.74
N ASN A 59 5.62 5.34 4.77
CA ASN A 59 6.96 4.77 4.95
C ASN A 59 7.93 5.74 5.65
N GLN A 60 7.78 7.06 5.45
CA GLN A 60 8.68 8.07 6.04
C GLN A 60 8.59 8.13 7.57
N ASN A 61 7.45 7.70 8.14
CA ASN A 61 7.23 7.71 9.58
C ASN A 61 7.79 6.46 10.27
N MET A 62 8.40 5.55 9.51
CA MET A 62 8.87 4.25 9.98
C MET A 62 7.84 3.55 10.88
N PRO A 63 6.60 3.35 10.42
CA PRO A 63 5.55 2.81 11.27
C PRO A 63 5.69 1.29 11.44
N GLN A 64 5.06 0.74 12.47
CA GLN A 64 4.91 -0.71 12.61
C GLN A 64 3.86 -1.28 11.63
N THR A 65 2.87 -0.48 11.25
CA THR A 65 1.80 -0.87 10.32
C THR A 65 1.56 0.23 9.30
N ILE A 66 1.38 -0.15 8.04
CA ILE A 66 0.96 0.73 6.94
C ILE A 66 -0.36 0.22 6.42
N SER A 67 -1.33 1.10 6.23
CA SER A 67 -2.64 0.79 5.64
C SER A 67 -3.04 1.88 4.67
N ILE A 68 -3.12 1.54 3.37
CA ILE A 68 -3.38 2.49 2.30
C ILE A 68 -4.64 2.11 1.53
N SER A 69 -5.23 3.09 0.85
CA SER A 69 -6.29 2.86 -0.13
C SER A 69 -5.74 2.89 -1.55
N LEU A 70 -6.07 1.88 -2.35
CA LEU A 70 -5.89 1.90 -3.80
C LEU A 70 -7.25 2.06 -4.47
N SER A 71 -7.28 2.80 -5.57
CA SER A 71 -8.49 3.02 -6.38
C SER A 71 -8.24 2.64 -7.84
N CYS A 72 -9.18 1.93 -8.45
CA CYS A 72 -9.17 1.57 -9.86
C CYS A 72 -10.52 1.93 -10.48
N THR A 73 -10.51 2.42 -11.71
CA THR A 73 -11.72 2.78 -12.45
C THR A 73 -11.87 1.88 -13.67
N SER A 74 -13.09 1.56 -14.06
CA SER A 74 -13.38 0.62 -15.15
C SER A 74 -12.97 1.11 -16.54
N ASP A 75 -12.68 2.40 -16.69
CA ASP A 75 -12.20 3.04 -17.92
C ASP A 75 -10.68 2.85 -18.13
N THR A 76 -9.88 2.97 -17.06
CA THR A 76 -8.42 2.87 -17.12
C THR A 76 -7.91 1.47 -16.78
N MET A 77 -8.63 0.75 -15.92
CA MET A 77 -8.21 -0.54 -15.34
C MET A 77 -6.83 -0.48 -14.65
N VAL A 78 -6.46 0.68 -14.11
CA VAL A 78 -5.21 0.89 -13.37
C VAL A 78 -5.49 1.15 -11.89
N TRP A 79 -4.88 0.37 -11.01
CA TRP A 79 -4.86 0.66 -9.57
C TRP A 79 -3.94 1.83 -9.28
N ASN A 80 -4.47 2.83 -8.58
CA ASN A 80 -3.76 4.04 -8.24
C ASN A 80 -3.73 4.23 -6.73
N TYR A 81 -2.54 4.49 -6.20
CA TYR A 81 -2.36 5.13 -4.92
C TYR A 81 -2.46 6.64 -5.12
N ILE A 82 -3.35 7.30 -4.39
CA ILE A 82 -3.58 8.75 -4.47
C ILE A 82 -3.38 9.33 -3.08
N VAL A 83 -2.52 10.34 -2.97
CA VAL A 83 -2.25 11.02 -1.70
C VAL A 83 -2.11 12.51 -1.91
N THR A 84 -2.58 13.31 -0.96
CA THR A 84 -2.40 14.77 -0.96
C THR A 84 -1.38 15.15 0.11
N ILE A 85 -0.26 15.75 -0.30
CA ILE A 85 0.81 16.21 0.59
C ILE A 85 0.96 17.72 0.39
N ASN A 86 0.85 18.49 1.46
CA ASN A 86 0.95 19.96 1.43
C ASN A 86 0.04 20.62 0.37
N GLY A 87 -1.17 20.07 0.18
CA GLY A 87 -2.14 20.58 -0.79
C GLY A 87 -1.91 20.14 -2.24
N VAL A 88 -0.85 19.38 -2.53
CA VAL A 88 -0.57 18.82 -3.86
C VAL A 88 -0.97 17.35 -3.89
N THR A 89 -1.79 16.97 -4.88
CA THR A 89 -2.20 15.58 -5.09
C THR A 89 -1.19 14.86 -5.97
N TYR A 90 -0.72 13.72 -5.48
CA TYR A 90 0.16 12.80 -6.16
C TYR A 90 -0.60 11.52 -6.48
N THR A 91 -0.48 11.06 -7.72
CA THR A 91 -1.08 9.82 -8.20
C THR A 91 0.03 8.89 -8.66
N ARG A 92 -0.04 7.64 -8.24
CA ARG A 92 0.91 6.61 -8.65
C ARG A 92 0.21 5.33 -9.01
N ALA A 93 0.45 4.85 -10.22
CA ALA A 93 0.02 3.53 -10.66
C ALA A 93 0.74 2.44 -9.85
N VAL A 94 -0.02 1.47 -9.35
CA VAL A 94 0.46 0.34 -8.54
C VAL A 94 0.08 -0.96 -9.25
N THR A 95 1.08 -1.75 -9.61
CA THR A 95 0.94 -3.06 -10.26
C THR A 95 1.37 -4.21 -9.36
N ALA A 96 2.20 -3.93 -8.35
CA ALA A 96 2.61 -4.88 -7.33
C ALA A 96 2.88 -4.15 -6.01
N VAL A 97 2.63 -4.85 -4.89
CA VAL A 97 2.98 -4.39 -3.54
C VAL A 97 3.75 -5.51 -2.86
N ASP A 98 4.94 -5.16 -2.37
CA ASP A 98 5.77 -5.99 -1.51
C ASP A 98 5.96 -5.29 -0.17
N CYS A 99 6.07 -6.05 0.92
CA CYS A 99 6.30 -5.49 2.23
C CYS A 99 7.49 -6.16 2.92
N GLN A 100 8.29 -5.31 3.55
CA GLN A 100 9.48 -5.73 4.28
C GLN A 100 9.45 -5.15 5.69
N GLN A 101 10.06 -5.84 6.66
CA GLN A 101 10.25 -5.33 8.00
C GLN A 101 11.73 -5.23 8.36
N ALA A 102 12.05 -4.28 9.23
CA ALA A 102 13.38 -4.10 9.80
C ALA A 102 13.27 -3.67 11.27
N MET A 103 14.30 -3.96 12.08
CA MET A 103 14.34 -3.49 13.46
C MET A 103 14.17 -1.98 13.52
N ASN A 104 13.51 -1.48 14.56
CA ASN A 104 13.33 -0.05 14.75
C ASN A 104 14.67 0.68 14.66
N ALA A 105 14.71 1.75 13.86
CA ALA A 105 15.86 2.62 13.77
C ALA A 105 16.00 3.42 15.08
N GLY A 106 16.76 2.88 16.04
CA GLY A 106 17.05 3.53 17.33
C GLY A 106 16.95 2.56 18.52
N LYS A 107 18.10 2.12 19.02
CA LYS A 107 18.29 1.79 20.44
C LYS A 107 19.10 2.90 21.08
#